data_AF-A0A926BIE7-F1
#
_entry.id   AF-A0A926BIE7-F1
#
_cell.length_a   1.000
_cell.length_b   1.000
_cell.length_c   1.000
_cell.angle_alpha   90.00
_cell.angle_beta   90.00
_cell.angle_gamma   90.00
#
_symmetry.space_group_name_H-M   'P 1'
#
loop_
_entity.id
_entity.type
_entity.pdbx_description
1 polymer ?
#
loop_
_entity_poly.entity_id
_entity_poly.type
_entity_poly.pdbx_seq_one_letter_code
_entity_poly.pdbx_strand_id
1 'polypeptide(L)'
;MSDSEQDWMQREIERLTHQIGDVPPPWTFSPNSHPYSIEWRMGAGEGYLMVLARWWESANLDEAERIAYFRKYPPPPRWLQWMIDTLWDIRSWEQEEFDYTPYFDRVQEMGFGSKADFDKDISDPKWLDE
;
A
#
# COMPACT_ATOMS: atom_id res chain seq x y z
N MET A 1 -13.48 -17.10 2.64
CA MET A 1 -13.95 -16.24 1.54
C MET A 1 -14.95 -17.02 0.72
N SER A 2 -16.17 -16.52 0.60
CA SER A 2 -17.23 -17.16 -0.19
C SER A 2 -16.97 -17.03 -1.69
N ASP A 3 -17.64 -17.86 -2.48
CA ASP A 3 -17.59 -17.75 -3.95
C ASP A 3 -18.06 -16.36 -4.42
N SER A 4 -19.08 -15.80 -3.76
CA SER A 4 -19.59 -14.46 -4.08
C SER A 4 -18.57 -13.34 -3.83
N GLU A 5 -17.75 -13.46 -2.77
CA GLU A 5 -16.68 -12.50 -2.47
C GLU A 5 -15.55 -12.60 -3.50
N GLN A 6 -15.17 -13.83 -3.89
CA GLN A 6 -14.17 -14.06 -4.93
C GLN A 6 -14.61 -13.50 -6.29
N ASP A 7 -15.87 -13.74 -6.67
CA ASP A 7 -16.46 -13.25 -7.92
C ASP A 7 -16.55 -11.72 -7.95
N TRP A 8 -16.84 -11.10 -6.81
CA TRP A 8 -16.84 -9.63 -6.71
C TRP A 8 -15.43 -9.05 -6.89
N MET A 9 -14.43 -9.57 -6.18
CA MET A 9 -13.06 -9.10 -6.31
C MET A 9 -12.55 -9.28 -7.74
N GLN A 10 -12.80 -10.43 -8.35
CA GLN A 10 -12.36 -10.71 -9.72
C GLN A 10 -12.92 -9.68 -10.72
N ARG A 11 -14.22 -9.35 -10.61
CA ARG A 11 -14.85 -8.32 -11.45
C ARG A 11 -14.24 -6.94 -11.20
N GLU A 12 -13.89 -6.62 -9.97
CA GLU A 12 -13.29 -5.32 -9.63
C GLU A 12 -11.85 -5.19 -10.15
N ILE A 13 -11.06 -6.27 -10.07
CA ILE A 13 -9.73 -6.36 -10.69
C ILE A 13 -9.84 -6.15 -12.20
N GLU A 14 -10.74 -6.87 -12.88
CA GLU A 14 -10.97 -6.73 -14.32
C GLU A 14 -11.39 -5.31 -14.70
N ARG A 15 -12.27 -4.69 -13.92
CA ARG A 15 -12.71 -3.31 -14.13
C ARG A 15 -11.53 -2.33 -14.05
N LEU A 16 -10.70 -2.41 -13.01
CA LEU A 16 -9.58 -1.52 -12.79
C LEU A 16 -8.48 -1.73 -13.84
N THR A 17 -8.06 -2.98 -14.04
CA THR A 17 -7.04 -3.34 -15.03
C THR A 17 -7.45 -2.93 -16.45
N HIS A 18 -8.72 -3.08 -16.83
CA HIS A 18 -9.20 -2.60 -18.13
C HIS A 18 -9.14 -1.06 -18.28
N GLN A 19 -9.38 -0.32 -17.20
CA GLN A 19 -9.42 1.15 -17.25
C GLN A 19 -8.04 1.79 -17.23
N ILE A 20 -7.13 1.26 -16.41
CA ILE A 20 -5.87 1.95 -16.04
C ILE A 20 -4.64 1.04 -16.06
N GLY A 21 -4.82 -0.24 -16.37
CA GLY A 21 -3.75 -1.23 -16.55
C GLY A 21 -3.36 -2.02 -15.30
N ASP A 22 -3.75 -1.57 -14.11
CA ASP A 22 -3.42 -2.17 -12.81
C ASP A 22 -4.47 -1.86 -11.74
N VAL A 23 -4.32 -2.42 -10.54
CA VAL A 23 -5.06 -2.00 -9.34
C VAL A 23 -4.21 -0.98 -8.59
N PRO A 24 -4.66 0.28 -8.42
CA PRO A 24 -3.88 1.32 -7.77
C PRO A 24 -3.61 1.08 -6.28
N PRO A 25 -2.67 1.81 -5.67
CA PRO A 25 -2.37 1.66 -4.26
C PRO A 25 -3.38 2.43 -3.37
N PRO A 26 -3.41 2.16 -2.06
CA PRO A 26 -4.44 2.65 -1.15
C PRO A 26 -4.64 4.18 -1.17
N TRP A 27 -3.56 4.95 -1.30
CA TRP A 27 -3.62 6.42 -1.32
C TRP A 27 -4.22 7.02 -2.60
N THR A 28 -4.52 6.21 -3.61
CA THR A 28 -5.30 6.67 -4.77
C THR A 28 -6.80 6.49 -4.55
N PHE A 29 -7.17 5.48 -3.75
CA PHE A 29 -8.56 5.22 -3.36
C PHE A 29 -9.02 6.20 -2.28
N SER A 30 -8.20 6.38 -1.23
CA SER A 30 -8.48 7.32 -0.15
C SER A 30 -7.25 8.19 0.16
N PRO A 31 -7.03 9.27 -0.62
CA PRO A 31 -5.80 10.08 -0.57
C PRO A 31 -5.55 10.83 0.72
N ASN A 32 -6.59 11.03 1.53
CA ASN A 32 -6.52 11.75 2.80
C ASN A 32 -6.65 10.82 4.01
N SER A 33 -6.69 9.50 3.82
CA SER A 33 -6.75 8.59 4.95
C SER A 33 -5.38 8.26 5.50
N HIS A 34 -5.34 8.12 6.82
CA HIS A 34 -4.20 7.61 7.56
C HIS A 34 -4.08 6.08 7.35
N PRO A 35 -2.88 5.49 7.16
CA PRO A 35 -2.71 4.04 6.98
C PRO A 35 -3.27 3.19 8.12
N TYR A 36 -3.33 3.75 9.33
CA TYR A 36 -3.88 3.09 10.52
C TYR A 36 -5.33 3.47 10.84
N SER A 37 -6.01 4.22 9.95
CA SER A 37 -7.44 4.53 10.11
C SER A 37 -8.30 3.26 10.10
N ILE A 38 -9.44 3.32 10.79
CA ILE A 38 -10.42 2.24 10.84
C ILE A 38 -11.04 1.92 9.47
N GLU A 39 -10.98 2.86 8.51
CA GLU A 39 -11.44 2.66 7.13
C GLU A 39 -10.83 1.41 6.48
N TRP A 40 -9.57 1.11 6.80
CA TRP A 40 -8.82 -0.02 6.24
C TRP A 40 -9.10 -1.35 6.94
N ARG A 41 -9.81 -1.35 8.08
CA ARG A 41 -10.07 -2.54 8.91
C ARG A 41 -11.55 -2.87 9.05
N MET A 42 -12.44 -1.88 8.94
CA MET A 42 -13.88 -2.04 9.14
C MET A 42 -14.68 -1.12 8.19
N GLY A 43 -14.09 -0.72 7.05
CA GLY A 43 -14.68 0.21 6.08
C GLY A 43 -14.49 -0.25 4.64
N ALA A 44 -14.87 0.62 3.69
CA ALA A 44 -14.72 0.32 2.27
C ALA A 44 -13.26 0.08 1.84
N GLY A 45 -12.29 0.63 2.60
CA GLY A 45 -10.86 0.43 2.37
C GLY A 45 -10.41 -1.00 2.59
N GLU A 46 -11.03 -1.76 3.51
CA GLU A 46 -10.71 -3.18 3.71
C GLU A 46 -10.96 -4.01 2.44
N GLY A 47 -12.15 -3.85 1.84
CA GLY A 47 -12.50 -4.52 0.58
C GLY A 47 -11.56 -4.12 -0.56
N TYR A 48 -11.15 -2.86 -0.62
CA TYR A 48 -10.17 -2.40 -1.61
C TYR A 48 -8.80 -3.06 -1.42
N LEU A 49 -8.31 -3.18 -0.18
CA LEU A 49 -7.06 -3.88 0.13
C LEU A 49 -7.11 -5.35 -0.26
N MET A 50 -8.27 -6.02 -0.12
CA MET A 50 -8.44 -7.40 -0.59
C MET A 50 -8.33 -7.52 -2.12
N VAL A 51 -8.96 -6.60 -2.87
CA VAL A 51 -8.84 -6.53 -4.34
C VAL A 51 -7.38 -6.30 -4.74
N LEU A 52 -6.71 -5.34 -4.09
CA LEU A 52 -5.31 -5.02 -4.35
C LEU A 52 -4.39 -6.21 -4.05
N ALA A 53 -4.55 -6.86 -2.91
CA ALA A 53 -3.75 -8.03 -2.52
C ALA A 53 -3.91 -9.17 -3.53
N ARG A 54 -5.16 -9.49 -3.91
CA ARG A 54 -5.43 -10.53 -4.91
C ARG A 54 -4.84 -10.21 -6.28
N TRP A 55 -4.95 -8.96 -6.72
CA TRP A 55 -4.31 -8.54 -7.98
C TRP A 55 -2.79 -8.65 -7.88
N TRP A 56 -2.19 -8.16 -6.80
CA TRP A 56 -0.74 -8.17 -6.58
C TRP A 56 -0.17 -9.60 -6.63
N GLU A 57 -0.83 -10.54 -5.95
CA GLU A 57 -0.49 -11.97 -5.99
C GLU A 57 -0.60 -12.55 -7.40
N SER A 58 -1.70 -12.25 -8.11
CA SER A 58 -1.94 -12.77 -9.47
C SER A 58 -0.99 -12.18 -10.52
N ALA A 59 -0.59 -10.91 -10.34
CA ALA A 59 0.33 -10.22 -11.23
C ALA A 59 1.75 -10.78 -11.11
N ASN A 60 2.08 -11.38 -9.95
CA ASN A 60 3.35 -12.05 -9.68
C ASN A 60 4.57 -11.20 -10.09
N LEU A 61 4.52 -9.91 -9.73
CA LEU A 61 5.49 -8.91 -10.13
C LEU A 61 6.87 -9.20 -9.52
N ASP A 62 7.92 -9.04 -10.31
CA ASP A 62 9.29 -9.01 -9.82
C ASP A 62 9.63 -7.67 -9.15
N GLU A 63 10.82 -7.57 -8.52
CA GLU A 63 11.20 -6.36 -7.81
C GLU A 63 11.26 -5.12 -8.72
N ALA A 64 11.72 -5.26 -9.96
CA ALA A 64 11.81 -4.13 -10.89
C ALA A 64 10.41 -3.63 -11.30
N GLU A 65 9.47 -4.56 -11.51
CA GLU A 65 8.07 -4.25 -11.80
C GLU A 65 7.36 -3.61 -10.59
N ARG A 66 7.62 -4.08 -9.37
CA ARG A 66 7.09 -3.45 -8.14
C ARG A 66 7.63 -2.03 -7.96
N ILE A 67 8.93 -1.82 -8.22
CA ILE A 67 9.52 -0.48 -8.21
C ILE A 67 8.83 0.40 -9.26
N ALA A 68 8.64 -0.09 -10.49
CA ALA A 68 7.96 0.65 -11.55
C ALA A 68 6.51 1.02 -11.17
N TYR A 69 5.79 0.11 -10.52
CA TYR A 69 4.46 0.36 -9.98
C TYR A 69 4.45 1.54 -8.99
N PHE A 70 5.37 1.58 -8.02
CA PHE A 70 5.45 2.69 -7.08
C PHE A 70 6.02 3.97 -7.69
N ARG A 71 6.72 3.91 -8.82
CA ARG A 71 7.06 5.11 -9.60
C ARG A 71 5.85 5.69 -10.34
N LYS A 72 4.98 4.82 -10.86
CA LYS A 72 3.69 5.22 -11.46
C LYS A 72 2.79 5.86 -10.40
N TYR A 73 2.79 5.31 -9.19
CA TYR A 73 2.01 5.78 -8.06
C TYR A 73 2.91 6.17 -6.87
N PRO A 74 3.48 7.38 -6.85
CA PRO A 74 4.34 7.78 -5.74
C PRO A 74 3.55 7.84 -4.43
N PRO A 75 4.04 7.25 -3.33
CA PRO A 75 3.35 7.27 -2.04
C PRO A 75 3.45 8.65 -1.36
N PRO A 76 2.42 9.06 -0.60
CA PRO A 76 2.62 10.06 0.44
C PRO A 76 3.59 9.52 1.51
N PRO A 77 4.34 10.38 2.21
CA PRO A 77 5.34 9.92 3.17
C PRO A 77 4.81 8.94 4.20
N ARG A 78 3.61 9.15 4.76
CA ARG A 78 2.99 8.23 5.73
C ARG A 78 2.78 6.79 5.23
N TRP A 79 2.75 6.56 3.92
CA TRP A 79 2.57 5.23 3.34
C TRP A 79 3.91 4.51 3.04
N LEU A 80 5.06 5.13 3.36
CA LEU A 80 6.38 4.54 3.05
C LEU A 80 6.61 3.18 3.72
N GLN A 81 6.20 2.98 4.98
CA GLN A 81 6.31 1.66 5.61
C GLN A 81 5.48 0.59 4.89
N TRP A 82 4.24 0.90 4.52
CA TRP A 82 3.39 -0.01 3.77
C TRP A 82 3.97 -0.34 2.38
N MET A 83 4.52 0.67 1.69
CA MET A 83 5.23 0.47 0.43
C MET A 83 6.44 -0.45 0.61
N ILE A 84 7.27 -0.21 1.64
CA ILE A 84 8.45 -1.02 1.96
C ILE A 84 8.06 -2.49 2.18
N ASP A 85 7.05 -2.73 3.02
CA ASP A 85 6.54 -4.08 3.30
C ASP A 85 6.04 -4.77 2.02
N THR A 86 5.31 -4.04 1.18
CA THR A 86 4.70 -4.56 -0.05
C THR A 86 5.73 -4.81 -1.16
N LEU A 87 6.72 -3.92 -1.29
CA LEU A 87 7.77 -4.00 -2.30
C LEU A 87 8.62 -5.26 -2.09
N TRP A 88 9.00 -5.55 -0.85
CA TRP A 88 9.96 -6.60 -0.50
C TRP A 88 9.37 -7.81 0.24
N ASP A 89 8.05 -7.89 0.43
CA ASP A 89 7.34 -8.96 1.18
C ASP A 89 8.00 -9.22 2.55
N ILE A 90 8.29 -8.14 3.28
CA ILE A 90 9.06 -8.17 4.55
C ILE A 90 8.27 -8.82 5.70
N ARG A 91 6.94 -8.70 5.65
CA ARG A 91 6.01 -9.17 6.69
C ARG A 91 6.45 -8.73 8.08
N SER A 92 6.70 -7.43 8.24
CA SER A 92 7.18 -6.83 9.48
C SER A 92 6.33 -7.21 10.72
N TRP A 93 5.02 -7.41 10.52
CA TRP A 93 4.06 -7.83 11.55
C TRP A 93 4.27 -9.26 12.09
N GLU A 94 5.07 -10.10 11.43
CA GLU A 94 5.44 -11.44 11.93
C GLU A 94 6.63 -11.38 12.90
N GLN A 95 7.25 -10.21 13.07
CA GLN A 95 8.45 -10.01 13.87
C GLN A 95 8.12 -9.17 15.12
N GLU A 96 8.69 -9.57 16.26
CA GLU A 96 8.48 -8.86 17.54
C GLU A 96 9.13 -7.46 17.51
N GLU A 97 10.32 -7.37 16.92
CA GLU A 97 11.03 -6.13 16.65
C GLU A 97 11.48 -6.14 15.18
N PHE A 98 11.13 -5.08 14.44
CA PHE A 98 11.54 -4.92 13.05
C PHE A 98 12.14 -3.54 12.83
N ASP A 99 13.41 -3.51 12.39
CA ASP A 99 14.10 -2.27 12.08
C ASP A 99 13.90 -1.87 10.60
N TYR A 100 13.10 -0.83 10.40
CA TYR A 100 12.86 -0.24 9.07
C TYR A 100 14.02 0.63 8.57
N THR A 101 14.99 1.00 9.41
CA THR A 101 16.07 1.93 9.06
C THR A 101 16.79 1.59 7.76
N PRO A 102 17.32 0.35 7.54
CA PRO A 102 18.01 0.02 6.30
C PRO A 102 17.10 0.11 5.06
N TYR A 103 15.79 -0.11 5.23
CA TYR A 103 14.82 0.00 4.14
C TYR A 103 14.49 1.45 3.82
N PHE A 104 14.41 2.31 4.83
CA PHE A 104 14.27 3.75 4.64
C PHE A 104 15.47 4.34 3.89
N ASP A 105 16.70 3.95 4.26
CA ASP A 105 17.90 4.37 3.55
C ASP A 105 17.82 3.97 2.07
N ARG A 106 17.44 2.71 1.82
CA ARG A 106 17.28 2.17 0.45
C ARG A 106 16.22 2.90 -0.37
N VAL A 107 15.03 3.17 0.17
CA VAL A 107 13.98 3.89 -0.58
C VAL A 107 14.28 5.38 -0.74
N GLN A 108 15.07 5.96 0.18
CA GLN A 108 15.56 7.33 0.07
C GLN A 108 16.58 7.46 -1.06
N GLU A 109 17.53 6.53 -1.19
CA GLU A 109 18.46 6.45 -2.33
C GLU A 109 17.72 6.29 -3.66
N MET A 110 16.60 5.55 -3.65
CA MET A 110 15.70 5.47 -4.79
C MET A 110 14.92 6.78 -5.00
N GLY A 111 14.78 7.66 -4.01
CA GLY A 111 14.04 8.91 -4.13
C GLY A 111 12.52 8.75 -3.99
N PHE A 112 12.06 7.76 -3.22
CA PHE A 112 10.65 7.64 -2.84
C PHE A 112 10.28 8.51 -1.62
N GLY A 113 11.27 8.88 -0.81
CA GLY A 113 11.08 9.71 0.39
C GLY A 113 12.04 9.29 1.50
N SER A 114 12.06 10.06 2.59
CA SER A 114 12.96 9.81 3.72
C SER A 114 12.21 9.30 4.95
N LYS A 115 12.95 8.70 5.90
CA LYS A 115 12.40 8.38 7.23
C LYS A 115 11.90 9.64 7.94
N ALA A 116 12.60 10.76 7.79
CA ALA A 116 12.22 12.03 8.43
C ALA A 116 10.86 12.54 7.91
N ASP A 117 10.60 12.42 6.60
CA ASP A 117 9.31 12.79 6.01
C ASP A 117 8.19 11.84 6.47
N PHE A 118 8.48 10.54 6.56
CA PHE A 118 7.55 9.55 7.11
C PHE A 118 7.20 9.90 8.56
N ASP A 119 8.20 10.06 9.43
CA ASP A 119 8.00 10.33 10.86
C ASP A 119 7.18 11.62 11.05
N LYS A 120 7.44 12.64 10.23
CA LYS A 120 6.70 13.90 10.25
C LYS A 120 5.25 13.74 9.81
N ASP A 121 4.96 13.02 8.72
CA ASP A 121 3.60 12.88 8.20
C ASP A 121 2.79 11.87 9.02
N ILE A 122 3.36 10.74 9.44
CA ILE A 122 2.63 9.70 10.20
C ILE A 122 2.21 10.19 11.59
N SER A 123 2.95 11.13 12.19
CA SER A 123 2.65 11.69 13.51
C SER A 123 1.99 13.07 13.47
N ASP A 124 1.62 13.54 12.28
CA ASP A 124 1.01 14.85 12.10
C ASP A 124 -0.33 14.92 12.87
N PRO A 125 -0.51 15.88 13.81
CA PRO A 125 -1.73 16.01 14.60
C PRO A 125 -3.00 16.17 13.77
N LYS A 126 -2.91 16.61 12.51
CA LYS A 126 -4.07 16.69 11.60
C LYS A 126 -4.83 15.37 11.44
N TRP A 127 -4.20 14.23 11.75
CA TRP A 127 -4.81 12.90 11.68
C TRP A 127 -5.58 12.50 12.95
N LEU A 128 -5.51 13.31 14.02
CA LEU A 128 -6.20 13.06 15.28
C LEU A 128 -7.61 13.68 15.33
N ASP A 129 -7.90 14.58 14.38
CA ASP A 129 -9.17 15.30 14.28
C ASP A 129 -10.10 14.62 13.25
N GLU A 130 -10.67 13.46 13.61
CA GLU A 130 -11.80 12.84 12.90
C GLU A 130 -12.95 12.47 13.86
#